data_AF-A0A3S1AYS6-F1
#
_entry.id   AF-A0A3S1AYS6-F1
#
_cell.length_a   1.000
_cell.length_b   1.000
_cell.length_c   1.000
_cell.angle_alpha   90.00
_cell.angle_beta   90.00
_cell.angle_gamma   90.00
#
_symmetry.space_group_name_H-M   'P 1'
#
loop_
_entity.id
_entity.type
_entity.pdbx_description
1 polymer ?
#
loop_
_entity_poly.entity_id
_entity_poly.type
_entity_poly.pdbx_seq_one_letter_code
_entity_poly.pdbx_strand_id
1 'polypeptide(L)'
;MRTFLLLLTAFTMSLSAMAQKIIKVVPVEEMKDSVVYQGDNAILVFDRQYLQDYMITMDTTLRNNRAGSKIFRNIQFSRLNNSELATHFQKAYCYLEDSLNRDLSYRTDRMNLLWSEDQGILMPYIEEILADLLTSGRLKVIERSNKAVQPAYKLIFEPIENSNYRVFRLNNGKEIFRESTFCVEQITTYKAKA
;
A
#
# COMPACT_ATOMS: atom_id res chain seq x y z
N MET A 1 44.09 -23.27 3.80
CA MET A 1 42.88 -23.29 2.94
C MET A 1 41.57 -23.09 3.70
N ARG A 2 41.41 -23.58 4.96
CA ARG A 2 40.14 -23.42 5.71
C ARG A 2 39.81 -21.99 6.16
N THR A 3 40.82 -21.14 6.43
CA THR A 3 40.64 -19.74 6.84
C THR A 3 40.14 -18.82 5.72
N PHE A 4 40.49 -19.11 4.47
CA PHE A 4 40.06 -18.30 3.32
C PHE A 4 38.56 -18.47 3.00
N LEU A 5 38.03 -19.69 3.18
CA LEU A 5 36.60 -20.00 3.01
C LEU A 5 35.73 -19.33 4.08
N LEU A 6 36.22 -19.22 5.32
CA LEU A 6 35.51 -18.53 6.41
C LEU A 6 35.49 -17.00 6.21
N LEU A 7 36.57 -16.44 5.67
CA LEU A 7 36.62 -15.01 5.34
C LEU A 7 35.72 -14.65 4.16
N LEU A 8 35.63 -15.52 3.15
CA LEU A 8 34.76 -15.32 1.99
C LEU A 8 33.27 -15.41 2.37
N THR A 9 32.91 -16.33 3.28
CA THR A 9 31.53 -16.45 3.79
C THR A 9 31.14 -15.30 4.71
N ALA A 10 32.06 -14.79 5.54
CA ALA A 10 31.82 -13.57 6.31
C ALA A 10 31.65 -12.32 5.42
N PHE A 11 32.36 -12.26 4.28
CA PHE A 11 32.27 -11.15 3.33
C PHE A 11 31.00 -11.20 2.46
N THR A 12 30.48 -12.40 2.13
CA THR A 12 29.21 -12.52 1.40
C THR A 12 27.99 -12.34 2.31
N MET A 13 28.08 -12.68 3.60
CA MET A 13 27.03 -12.38 4.58
C MET A 13 26.96 -10.89 4.95
N SER A 14 28.07 -10.14 4.91
CA SER A 14 28.04 -8.69 5.14
C SER A 14 27.42 -7.90 3.97
N LEU A 15 27.47 -8.43 2.75
CA LEU A 15 26.88 -7.84 1.54
C LEU A 15 25.39 -8.13 1.36
N SER A 16 24.82 -9.07 2.11
CA SER A 16 23.38 -9.40 2.09
C SER A 16 22.57 -8.64 3.14
N ALA A 17 23.17 -7.64 3.79
CA ALA A 17 22.43 -6.62 4.51
C ALA A 17 21.58 -5.82 3.52
N MET A 18 20.37 -6.30 3.25
CA MET A 18 19.36 -5.56 2.48
C MET A 18 19.35 -4.12 3.00
N ALA A 19 19.56 -3.16 2.12
CA ALA A 19 19.59 -1.74 2.48
C ALA A 19 18.24 -1.36 3.11
N GLN A 20 18.17 -1.38 4.45
CA GLN A 20 16.99 -0.98 5.20
C GLN A 20 16.97 0.56 5.21
N LYS A 21 16.08 1.17 4.43
CA LYS A 21 15.90 2.62 4.44
C LYS A 21 15.02 2.98 5.63
N ILE A 22 15.50 3.84 6.52
CA ILE A 22 14.70 4.39 7.60
C ILE A 22 13.90 5.58 7.04
N ILE A 23 12.58 5.53 7.22
CA ILE A 23 11.67 6.64 6.92
C ILE A 23 11.33 7.34 8.22
N LYS A 24 11.54 8.66 8.26
CA LYS A 24 11.08 9.52 9.36
C LYS A 24 9.70 10.06 9.01
N VAL A 25 8.79 10.02 9.97
CA VAL A 25 7.45 10.61 9.81
C VAL A 25 7.58 12.12 9.85
N VAL A 26 7.01 12.79 8.85
CA VAL A 26 6.88 14.25 8.85
C VAL A 26 5.81 14.60 9.89
N PRO A 27 6.05 15.56 10.79
CA PRO A 27 5.03 16.02 11.71
C PRO A 27 3.81 16.45 10.89
N VAL A 28 2.71 15.73 11.03
CA VAL A 28 1.51 16.05 10.26
C VAL A 28 0.82 17.23 10.94
N GLU A 29 0.58 18.29 10.18
CA GLU A 29 -0.28 19.41 10.59
C GLU A 29 -1.70 18.88 10.91
N GLU A 30 -2.53 19.70 11.57
CA GLU A 30 -3.88 19.28 11.96
C GLU A 30 -4.68 18.78 10.74
N MET A 31 -4.89 17.46 10.66
CA MET A 31 -5.70 16.83 9.62
C MET A 31 -7.17 17.20 9.87
N LYS A 32 -7.80 17.89 8.92
CA LYS A 32 -9.22 18.27 9.02
C LYS A 32 -10.13 17.08 8.79
N ASP A 33 -9.86 16.33 7.72
CA ASP A 33 -10.57 15.12 7.32
C ASP A 33 -9.54 14.02 7.08
N SER A 34 -9.69 12.89 7.78
CA SER A 34 -8.67 11.83 7.77
C SER A 34 -9.21 10.51 7.27
N VAL A 35 -8.38 9.79 6.52
CA VAL A 35 -8.59 8.40 6.17
C VAL A 35 -7.84 7.54 7.16
N VAL A 36 -8.55 6.59 7.78
CA VAL A 36 -7.97 5.62 8.71
C VAL A 36 -7.89 4.26 8.02
N TYR A 37 -6.69 3.73 7.83
CA TYR A 37 -6.45 2.39 7.30
C TYR A 37 -5.86 1.50 8.39
N GLN A 38 -6.55 0.42 8.74
CA GLN A 38 -6.17 -0.49 9.82
C GLN A 38 -5.72 -1.83 9.24
N GLY A 39 -4.41 -2.06 9.31
CA GLY A 39 -3.81 -3.36 9.07
C GLY A 39 -3.74 -4.21 10.34
N ASP A 40 -3.05 -5.34 10.24
CA ASP A 40 -2.90 -6.28 11.35
C ASP A 40 -2.07 -5.72 12.50
N ASN A 41 -0.95 -5.05 12.19
CA ASN A 41 -0.02 -4.54 13.21
C ASN A 41 -0.02 -3.01 13.35
N ALA A 42 -0.57 -2.28 12.38
CA ALA A 42 -0.48 -0.83 12.32
C ALA A 42 -1.80 -0.19 11.87
N ILE A 43 -2.05 1.01 12.40
CA ILE A 43 -3.09 1.92 11.96
C ILE A 43 -2.39 3.09 11.27
N LEU A 44 -2.79 3.35 10.03
CA LEU A 44 -2.31 4.44 9.20
C LEU A 44 -3.38 5.51 9.15
N VAL A 45 -2.99 6.76 9.38
CA VAL A 45 -3.89 7.90 9.30
C VAL A 45 -3.26 8.95 8.40
N PHE A 46 -3.99 9.39 7.38
CA PHE A 46 -3.53 10.41 6.43
C PHE A 46 -4.67 11.33 6.03
N ASP A 47 -4.32 12.50 5.51
CA ASP A 47 -5.29 13.49 5.06
C ASP A 47 -6.06 12.99 3.83
N ARG A 48 -7.40 13.13 3.84
CA ARG A 48 -8.28 12.79 2.72
C ARG A 48 -7.86 13.49 1.44
N GLN A 49 -7.28 14.69 1.52
CA GLN A 49 -6.83 15.47 0.37
C GLN A 49 -5.86 14.66 -0.50
N TYR A 50 -5.00 13.83 0.08
CA TYR A 50 -4.07 13.00 -0.71
C TYR A 50 -4.80 11.99 -1.61
N LEU A 51 -5.93 11.45 -1.15
CA LEU A 51 -6.76 10.57 -1.96
C LEU A 51 -7.51 11.35 -3.04
N GLN A 52 -8.02 12.55 -2.72
CA GLN A 52 -8.66 13.44 -3.70
C GLN A 52 -7.69 13.85 -4.82
N ASP A 53 -6.48 14.31 -4.48
CA ASP A 53 -5.46 14.72 -5.44
C ASP A 53 -5.08 13.57 -6.39
N TYR A 54 -4.95 12.36 -5.83
CA TYR A 54 -4.71 11.16 -6.62
C TYR A 54 -5.86 10.88 -7.58
N MET A 55 -7.10 10.91 -7.10
CA MET A 55 -8.28 10.66 -7.93
C MET A 55 -8.42 11.71 -9.04
N ILE A 56 -8.21 13.01 -8.78
CA ILE A 56 -8.24 14.06 -9.80
C ILE A 56 -7.17 13.82 -10.88
N THR A 57 -5.95 13.47 -10.47
CA THR A 57 -4.85 13.14 -11.40
C THR A 57 -5.18 11.89 -12.23
N MET A 58 -5.83 10.90 -11.61
CA MET A 58 -6.20 9.67 -12.25
C MET A 58 -7.35 9.84 -13.26
N ASP A 59 -8.33 10.73 -13.03
CA ASP A 59 -9.37 11.03 -14.02
C ASP A 59 -8.75 11.51 -15.34
N THR A 60 -7.79 12.43 -15.24
CA THR A 60 -7.05 12.92 -16.42
C THR A 60 -6.28 11.79 -17.10
N THR A 61 -5.58 10.95 -16.32
CA THR A 61 -4.80 9.82 -16.83
C THR A 61 -5.68 8.77 -17.51
N LEU A 62 -6.84 8.45 -16.94
CA LEU A 62 -7.81 7.48 -17.45
C LEU A 62 -8.37 7.92 -18.81
N ARG A 63 -8.75 9.20 -18.94
CA ARG A 63 -9.24 9.75 -20.21
C ARG A 63 -8.19 9.65 -21.32
N ASN A 64 -6.93 9.98 -21.00
CA ASN A 64 -5.82 9.90 -21.96
C ASN A 64 -5.47 8.45 -22.36
N ASN A 65 -5.68 7.48 -21.45
CA ASN A 65 -5.35 6.07 -21.66
C ASN A 65 -6.56 5.19 -21.99
N ARG A 66 -7.70 5.77 -22.40
CA ARG A 66 -8.94 5.06 -22.75
C ARG A 66 -9.41 4.07 -21.67
N ALA A 67 -9.22 4.45 -20.41
CA ALA A 67 -9.53 3.62 -19.24
C ALA A 67 -8.87 2.23 -19.24
N GLY A 68 -7.62 2.12 -19.69
CA GLY A 68 -6.86 0.86 -19.60
C GLY A 68 -6.47 0.52 -18.15
N SER A 69 -6.67 -0.73 -17.74
CA SER A 69 -6.34 -1.22 -16.38
C SER A 69 -4.85 -1.23 -16.05
N LYS A 70 -3.97 -1.21 -17.06
CA LYS A 70 -2.50 -1.22 -16.91
C LYS A 70 -1.92 0.03 -16.24
N ILE A 71 -2.72 1.08 -16.05
CA ILE A 71 -2.29 2.30 -15.35
C ILE A 71 -2.27 2.13 -13.83
N PHE A 72 -3.00 1.13 -13.32
CA PHE A 72 -3.05 0.81 -11.89
C PHE A 72 -2.07 -0.33 -11.58
N ARG A 73 -1.47 -0.29 -10.40
CA ARG A 73 -0.64 -1.39 -9.88
C ARG A 73 -1.50 -2.44 -9.17
N ASN A 74 -2.61 -2.03 -8.57
CA ASN A 74 -3.52 -2.91 -7.83
C ASN A 74 -4.14 -3.96 -8.77
N ILE A 75 -3.89 -5.21 -8.45
CA ILE A 75 -4.25 -6.38 -9.24
C ILE A 75 -5.76 -6.52 -9.40
N GLN A 76 -6.56 -5.97 -8.49
CA GLN A 76 -8.02 -6.07 -8.58
C GLN A 76 -8.55 -5.41 -9.86
N PHE A 77 -7.92 -4.33 -10.34
CA PHE A 77 -8.30 -3.66 -11.58
C PHE A 77 -7.95 -4.45 -12.85
N SER A 78 -7.01 -5.40 -12.78
CA SER A 78 -6.65 -6.24 -13.94
C SER A 78 -7.81 -7.10 -14.45
N ARG A 79 -8.81 -7.33 -13.59
CA ARG A 79 -10.01 -8.13 -13.89
C ARG A 79 -11.13 -7.33 -14.56
N LEU A 80 -10.98 -5.99 -14.62
CA LEU A 80 -11.99 -5.10 -15.19
C LEU A 80 -11.66 -4.78 -16.65
N ASN A 81 -12.69 -4.78 -17.49
CA ASN A 81 -12.59 -4.15 -18.79
C ASN A 81 -12.63 -2.61 -18.68
N ASN A 82 -12.33 -1.90 -19.77
CA ASN A 82 -12.21 -0.45 -19.74
C ASN A 82 -13.52 0.26 -19.32
N SER A 83 -14.69 -0.26 -19.72
CA SER A 83 -15.98 0.33 -19.36
C SER A 83 -16.31 0.11 -17.89
N GLU A 84 -16.02 -1.08 -17.39
CA GLU A 84 -16.16 -1.45 -15.97
C GLU A 84 -15.27 -0.57 -15.10
N LEU A 85 -14.01 -0.40 -15.51
CA LEU A 85 -13.04 0.43 -14.79
C LEU A 85 -13.46 1.90 -14.75
N ALA A 86 -13.92 2.46 -15.88
CA ALA A 86 -14.43 3.82 -15.93
C ALA A 86 -15.63 4.01 -15.00
N THR A 87 -16.56 3.05 -14.99
CA THR A 87 -17.75 3.08 -14.12
C THR A 87 -17.36 2.98 -12.64
N HIS A 88 -16.46 2.04 -12.30
CA HIS A 88 -15.97 1.87 -10.94
C HIS A 88 -15.27 3.15 -10.45
N PHE A 89 -14.38 3.71 -11.26
CA PHE A 89 -13.67 4.95 -10.94
C PHE A 89 -14.62 6.12 -10.74
N GLN A 90 -15.61 6.29 -11.61
CA GLN A 90 -16.61 7.35 -11.47
C GLN A 90 -17.40 7.22 -10.17
N LYS A 91 -17.86 6.01 -9.82
CA LYS A 91 -18.57 5.76 -8.55
C LYS A 91 -17.69 6.08 -7.35
N ALA A 92 -16.44 5.64 -7.36
CA ALA A 92 -15.48 5.91 -6.29
C ALA A 92 -15.20 7.41 -6.15
N TYR A 93 -15.03 8.11 -7.28
CA TYR A 93 -14.83 9.56 -7.30
C TYR A 93 -16.03 10.29 -6.68
N CYS A 94 -17.25 9.96 -7.11
CA CYS A 94 -18.46 10.56 -6.55
C CYS A 94 -18.63 10.26 -5.06
N TYR A 95 -18.30 9.04 -4.61
CA TYR A 95 -18.34 8.69 -3.18
C TYR A 95 -17.37 9.55 -2.37
N LEU A 96 -16.16 9.78 -2.89
CA LEU A 96 -15.14 10.62 -2.26
C LEU A 96 -15.47 12.12 -2.29
N GLU A 97 -16.24 12.59 -3.26
CA GLU A 97 -16.65 14.01 -3.31
C GLU A 97 -17.85 14.32 -2.40
N ASP A 98 -18.59 13.30 -1.97
CA ASP A 98 -19.73 13.51 -1.08
C ASP A 98 -19.27 13.96 0.32
N SER A 99 -19.65 15.20 0.67
CA SER A 99 -19.36 15.86 1.95
C SER A 99 -20.00 15.20 3.17
N LEU A 100 -20.98 14.31 2.96
CA LEU A 100 -21.59 13.49 4.01
C LEU A 100 -20.65 12.35 4.46
N ASN A 101 -19.76 11.90 3.58
CA ASN A 101 -18.87 10.76 3.83
C ASN A 101 -17.57 11.18 4.54
N ARG A 102 -17.62 11.70 5.77
CA ARG A 102 -16.43 12.25 6.47
C ARG A 102 -15.56 11.20 7.17
N ASP A 103 -16.17 10.14 7.69
CA ASP A 103 -15.49 9.13 8.50
C ASP A 103 -15.07 7.92 7.64
N LEU A 104 -13.95 8.06 6.94
CA LEU A 104 -13.42 7.00 6.08
C LEU A 104 -12.52 6.06 6.89
N SER A 105 -13.03 4.87 7.25
CA SER A 105 -12.30 3.90 8.07
C SER A 105 -12.28 2.49 7.48
N TYR A 106 -11.08 2.02 7.15
CA TYR A 106 -10.83 0.79 6.43
C TYR A 106 -10.13 -0.22 7.33
N ARG A 107 -10.50 -1.49 7.20
CA ARG A 107 -9.85 -2.60 7.90
C ARG A 107 -9.55 -3.72 6.91
N THR A 108 -8.33 -4.25 6.98
CA THR A 108 -7.88 -5.39 6.14
C THR A 108 -8.51 -6.72 6.56
N ASP A 109 -9.02 -6.81 7.79
CA ASP A 109 -9.70 -8.01 8.30
C ASP A 109 -11.17 -8.13 7.87
N ARG A 110 -11.68 -7.15 7.12
CA ARG A 110 -13.01 -7.18 6.52
C ARG A 110 -12.88 -7.40 5.02
N MET A 111 -13.72 -8.27 4.48
CA MET A 111 -13.83 -8.46 3.04
C MET A 111 -14.48 -7.21 2.44
N ASN A 112 -13.69 -6.35 1.81
CA ASN A 112 -14.21 -5.26 0.99
C ASN A 112 -14.27 -5.76 -0.44
N LEU A 113 -15.47 -5.81 -1.00
CA LEU A 113 -15.66 -6.19 -2.39
C LEU A 113 -15.26 -5.03 -3.28
N LEU A 114 -14.59 -5.33 -4.39
CA LEU A 114 -14.26 -4.35 -5.44
C LEU A 114 -15.51 -3.57 -5.87
N TRP A 115 -16.68 -4.21 -5.88
CA TRP A 115 -17.94 -3.60 -6.27
C TRP A 115 -18.78 -3.08 -5.11
N SER A 116 -18.18 -2.83 -3.94
CA SER A 116 -18.93 -2.29 -2.82
C SER A 116 -19.59 -0.96 -3.20
N GLU A 117 -20.81 -0.74 -2.73
CA GLU A 117 -21.50 0.54 -2.89
C GLU A 117 -21.29 1.48 -1.68
N ASP A 118 -20.59 0.99 -0.66
CA ASP A 118 -20.17 1.76 0.50
C ASP A 118 -18.72 2.26 0.36
N GLN A 119 -18.13 2.77 1.45
CA GLN A 119 -16.74 3.23 1.49
C GLN A 119 -15.74 2.22 0.91
N GLY A 120 -16.02 0.92 0.96
CA GLY A 120 -15.17 -0.15 0.44
C GLY A 120 -14.76 0.04 -1.03
N ILE A 121 -15.53 0.78 -1.82
CA ILE A 121 -15.20 1.13 -3.21
C ILE A 121 -13.88 1.92 -3.35
N LEU A 122 -13.48 2.62 -2.28
CA LEU A 122 -12.24 3.40 -2.24
C LEU A 122 -11.01 2.57 -1.87
N MET A 123 -11.19 1.36 -1.32
CA MET A 123 -10.09 0.55 -0.80
C MET A 123 -8.98 0.33 -1.83
N PRO A 124 -9.26 -0.07 -3.10
CA PRO A 124 -8.20 -0.38 -4.04
C PRO A 124 -7.34 0.86 -4.36
N TYR A 125 -7.94 2.05 -4.37
CA TYR A 125 -7.26 3.34 -4.58
C TYR A 125 -6.44 3.77 -3.37
N ILE A 126 -6.89 3.45 -2.16
CA ILE A 126 -6.11 3.67 -0.94
C ILE A 126 -4.86 2.80 -0.97
N GLU A 127 -5.01 1.51 -1.28
CA GLU A 127 -3.90 0.56 -1.41
C GLU A 127 -2.88 0.99 -2.49
N GLU A 128 -3.35 1.62 -3.58
CA GLU A 128 -2.49 2.20 -4.61
C GLU A 128 -1.57 3.31 -4.07
N ILE A 129 -2.09 4.22 -3.24
CA ILE A 129 -1.33 5.40 -2.78
C ILE A 129 -0.56 5.16 -1.48
N LEU A 130 -0.94 4.16 -0.68
CA LEU A 130 -0.36 3.91 0.64
C LEU A 130 1.16 3.75 0.60
N ALA A 131 1.67 3.03 -0.41
CA ALA A 131 3.10 2.81 -0.55
C ALA A 131 3.87 4.12 -0.82
N ASP A 132 3.27 5.08 -1.52
CA ASP A 132 3.88 6.38 -1.82
C ASP A 132 3.79 7.34 -0.61
N LEU A 133 2.68 7.30 0.12
CA LEU A 133 2.50 8.02 1.39
C LEU A 133 3.46 7.51 2.48
N LEU A 134 3.66 6.20 2.57
CA LEU A 134 4.63 5.59 3.47
C LEU A 134 6.07 5.90 3.06
N THR A 135 6.41 5.94 1.77
CA THR A 135 7.76 6.33 1.35
C THR A 135 8.06 7.79 1.69
N SER A 136 7.07 8.67 1.56
CA SER A 136 7.22 10.11 1.81
C SER A 136 7.10 10.51 3.29
N GLY A 137 6.65 9.61 4.16
CA GLY A 137 6.45 9.89 5.58
C GLY A 137 5.29 10.84 5.87
N ARG A 138 4.36 11.03 4.92
CA ARG A 138 3.22 11.97 5.01
C ARG A 138 1.99 11.42 5.73
N LEU A 139 2.14 10.30 6.43
CA LEU A 139 1.07 9.67 7.19
C LEU A 139 1.52 9.39 8.61
N LYS A 140 0.56 9.33 9.53
CA LYS A 140 0.76 8.91 10.90
C LYS A 140 0.70 7.39 10.97
N VAL A 141 1.74 6.78 11.53
CA VAL A 141 1.78 5.34 11.81
C VAL A 141 1.58 5.12 13.31
N ILE A 142 0.59 4.30 13.67
CA ILE A 142 0.30 3.93 15.06
C ILE A 142 0.43 2.42 15.17
N GLU A 143 1.27 1.92 16.09
CA GLU A 143 1.34 0.48 16.36
C GLU A 143 0.06 0.02 17.07
N ARG A 144 -0.59 -1.02 16.54
CA ARG A 144 -1.93 -1.44 16.99
C ARG A 144 -1.92 -2.02 18.41
N SER A 145 -0.84 -2.69 18.80
CA SER A 145 -0.73 -3.41 20.09
C SER A 145 -0.54 -2.51 21.31
N ASN A 146 0.20 -1.41 21.18
CA ASN A 146 0.50 -0.48 22.27
C ASN A 146 -0.05 0.94 22.03
N LYS A 147 -0.70 1.18 20.88
CA LYS A 147 -1.23 2.48 20.45
C LYS A 147 -0.16 3.59 20.35
N ALA A 148 1.13 3.21 20.31
CA ALA A 148 2.22 4.16 20.23
C ALA A 148 2.35 4.72 18.81
N VAL A 149 2.41 6.04 18.71
CA VAL A 149 2.72 6.73 17.45
C VAL A 149 4.19 6.50 17.13
N GLN A 150 4.47 6.07 15.91
CA GLN A 150 5.81 5.69 15.47
C GLN A 150 6.45 6.86 14.74
N PRO A 151 7.54 7.44 15.27
CA PRO A 151 8.21 8.59 14.63
C PRO A 151 9.03 8.18 13.41
N ALA A 152 9.35 6.89 13.29
CA ALA A 152 10.09 6.33 12.17
C ALA A 152 9.77 4.84 12.00
N TYR A 153 9.98 4.34 10.79
CA TYR A 153 9.83 2.94 10.42
C TYR A 153 10.81 2.57 9.30
N LYS A 154 10.84 1.30 8.93
CA LYS A 154 11.80 0.75 7.96
C LYS A 154 11.09 0.42 6.64
N LEU A 155 11.75 0.73 5.54
CA LEU A 155 11.43 0.27 4.20
C LEU A 155 12.46 -0.79 3.78
N ILE A 156 11.94 -1.90 3.26
CA ILE A 156 12.69 -3.01 2.67
C ILE A 156 12.11 -3.28 1.28
N PHE A 157 12.94 -3.71 0.35
CA PHE A 157 12.50 -4.15 -0.96
C PHE A 157 12.41 -5.68 -1.01
N GLU A 158 11.27 -6.17 -1.49
CA GLU A 158 10.99 -7.59 -1.73
C GLU A 158 11.05 -7.86 -3.24
N PRO A 159 12.03 -8.66 -3.72
CA PRO A 159 12.09 -9.04 -5.12
C PRO A 159 11.10 -10.16 -5.43
N ILE A 160 10.21 -9.95 -6.42
CA ILE A 160 9.28 -10.95 -6.95
C ILE A 160 9.26 -10.79 -8.48
N GLU A 161 9.49 -11.89 -9.22
CA GLU A 161 9.42 -11.93 -10.69
C GLU A 161 10.09 -10.74 -11.40
N ASN A 162 11.35 -10.46 -11.05
CA ASN A 162 12.16 -9.35 -11.58
C ASN A 162 11.67 -7.93 -11.23
N SER A 163 10.65 -7.80 -10.39
CA SER A 163 10.16 -6.53 -9.85
C SER A 163 10.47 -6.43 -8.36
N ASN A 164 10.71 -5.21 -7.88
CA ASN A 164 10.96 -4.95 -6.46
C ASN A 164 9.74 -4.26 -5.84
N TYR A 165 9.15 -4.89 -4.83
CA TYR A 165 7.98 -4.39 -4.11
C TYR A 165 8.38 -3.82 -2.75
N ARG A 166 7.67 -2.78 -2.30
CA ARG A 166 7.97 -2.12 -1.02
C ARG A 166 7.30 -2.84 0.14
N VAL A 167 8.09 -3.11 1.17
CA VAL A 167 7.62 -3.67 2.44
C VAL A 167 8.00 -2.71 3.56
N PHE A 168 7.00 -2.23 4.29
CA PHE A 168 7.15 -1.31 5.39
C PHE A 168 7.00 -2.06 6.71
N ARG A 169 7.93 -1.83 7.65
CA ARG A 169 7.96 -2.51 8.94
C ARG A 169 8.21 -1.54 10.08
N LEU A 170 7.53 -1.78 11.20
CA LEU A 170 7.80 -1.15 12.49
C LEU A 170 9.24 -1.43 12.94
N ASN A 171 9.75 -0.64 13.88
CA ASN A 171 11.11 -0.81 14.39
C ASN A 171 11.33 -2.16 15.10
N ASN A 172 10.26 -2.77 15.62
CA ASN A 172 10.25 -4.11 16.19
C ASN A 172 10.11 -5.23 15.13
N GLY A 173 10.11 -4.89 13.84
CA GLY A 173 10.07 -5.85 12.73
C GLY A 173 8.66 -6.27 12.27
N LYS A 174 7.59 -5.87 12.97
CA LYS A 174 6.21 -6.17 12.54
C LYS A 174 5.86 -5.42 11.25
N GLU A 175 5.12 -6.06 10.36
CA GLU A 175 4.74 -5.50 9.07
C GLU A 175 3.65 -4.43 9.21
N ILE A 176 3.86 -3.29 8.55
CA ILE A 176 2.91 -2.20 8.42
C ILE A 176 2.07 -2.38 7.16
N PHE A 177 2.76 -2.57 6.03
CA PHE A 177 2.17 -2.66 4.69
C PHE A 177 3.15 -3.36 3.76
N ARG A 178 2.61 -4.15 2.83
CA ARG A 178 3.37 -4.89 1.82
C ARG A 178 2.70 -4.70 0.47
N GLU A 179 3.37 -3.99 -0.42
CA GLU A 179 2.86 -3.63 -1.75
C GLU A 179 2.53 -4.85 -2.62
N SER A 180 3.35 -5.91 -2.54
CA SER A 180 3.12 -7.16 -3.28
C SER A 180 1.80 -7.85 -2.96
N THR A 181 1.22 -7.61 -1.77
CA THR A 181 -0.09 -8.16 -1.37
C THR A 181 -1.21 -7.74 -2.32
N PHE A 182 -1.10 -6.54 -2.89
CA PHE A 182 -2.15 -5.94 -3.72
C PHE A 182 -1.73 -5.81 -5.18
N CYS A 183 -0.44 -5.91 -5.49
CA CYS A 183 0.06 -5.72 -6.85
C CYS A 183 0.40 -7.03 -7.59
N VAL A 184 0.49 -8.15 -6.88
CA VAL A 184 0.86 -9.45 -7.46
C VAL A 184 -0.29 -10.42 -7.29
N GLU A 185 -0.62 -11.15 -8.36
CA GLU A 185 -1.55 -12.27 -8.23
C GLU A 185 -0.89 -13.36 -7.38
N GLN A 186 -1.48 -13.66 -6.22
CA GLN A 186 -0.96 -14.73 -5.38
C GLN A 186 -1.21 -16.07 -6.08
N ILE A 187 -0.21 -16.59 -6.78
CA ILE A 187 -0.26 -17.94 -7.33
C ILE A 187 -0.22 -18.91 -6.15
N THR A 188 -1.39 -19.34 -5.68
CA THR A 188 -1.50 -20.54 -4.82
C THR A 188 -1.12 -21.76 -5.67
N THR A 189 0.17 -21.95 -5.90
CA THR A 189 0.67 -23.16 -6.53
C THR A 189 0.61 -24.27 -5.48
N TYR A 190 -0.56 -24.87 -5.30
CA TYR A 190 -0.65 -26.17 -4.66
C TYR A 190 -0.03 -27.16 -5.64
N LYS A 191 1.30 -27.35 -5.58
CA LYS A 191 1.93 -28.52 -6.17
C LYS A 191 1.45 -29.71 -5.37
N ALA A 192 0.31 -30.29 -5.77
CA ALA A 192 -0.02 -31.65 -5.41
C ALA A 192 1.17 -32.50 -5.85
N LYS A 193 1.93 -33.01 -4.88
CA LYS A 193 2.91 -34.05 -5.13
C LYS A 193 2.10 -35.27 -5.61
N ALA A 194 2.20 -35.58 -6.90
CA ALA A 194 1.90 -36.91 -7.42
C ALA A 194 3.02 -37.87 -7.05
#